data_AF-A0A074YW46-F1
#
_entry.id   AF-A0A074YW46-F1
#
_cell.length_a   1.000
_cell.length_b   1.000
_cell.length_c   1.000
_cell.angle_alpha   90.00
_cell.angle_beta   90.00
_cell.angle_gamma   90.00
#
_symmetry.space_group_name_H-M   'P 1'
#
loop_
_entity.id
_entity.type
_entity.pdbx_description
1 polymer ?
#
loop_
_entity_poly.entity_id
_entity_poly.type
_entity_poly.pdbx_seq_one_letter_code
_entity_poly.pdbx_strand_id
1 'polypeptide(L)'
;MPPFEAPVSASASDASISRRGIARTTSSHLRPEDAFLANSPPHRSSNNNGAPGGRRKRDNHGSRSASRRRPRTWKKLLWVKQAYPDNYTDEETFLDHLQRNPRLRPYDFWPLVADSTVIVQHIGSVIIFVCCFVGIFQKRVSPVSVPNGIGTSASYSYYPPYETQTSSLSPRNQERLATAKSAILIYCALLGLSPILKSLTLSTSPDSIWAMSSWLLIINIFTFDYGAGTESKFPASLSTNAALMASTVLASRLTYTNEVFSLTLFSIEVFGLFPVFRRHVRHSSWTGHLLLTALIVLGAGSGLCVTITGGGWKAGVIGAILGGMLTCLAMGITSWWLIGLQRYKNEIHGPWDPARPIIRRHWD
;
A
#
# COMPACT_ATOMS: atom_id res chain seq x y z
N MET A 1 13.98 -60.15 -3.26
CA MET A 1 13.46 -61.41 -3.84
C MET A 1 12.29 -61.86 -2.99
N PRO A 2 11.12 -62.24 -3.56
CA PRO A 2 10.31 -61.67 -4.66
C PRO A 2 8.85 -61.43 -4.15
N PRO A 3 7.80 -61.27 -4.99
CA PRO A 3 7.63 -60.65 -6.33
C PRO A 3 6.67 -59.43 -6.26
N PHE A 4 6.70 -58.38 -7.09
CA PHE A 4 6.39 -58.21 -8.53
C PHE A 4 4.98 -58.65 -8.98
N GLU A 5 4.05 -57.69 -9.13
CA GLU A 5 2.89 -57.79 -10.02
C GLU A 5 2.42 -56.39 -10.47
N ALA A 6 2.22 -56.24 -11.78
CA ALA A 6 1.54 -55.16 -12.51
C ALA A 6 1.06 -55.78 -13.84
N PRO A 7 0.20 -55.13 -14.65
CA PRO A 7 -0.83 -54.12 -14.41
C PRO A 7 -2.22 -54.57 -14.97
N VAL A 8 -3.29 -53.82 -14.72
CA VAL A 8 -4.55 -54.00 -15.49
C VAL A 8 -5.09 -52.66 -15.98
N SER A 9 -5.14 -52.55 -17.30
CA SER A 9 -5.80 -51.54 -18.11
C SER A 9 -7.30 -51.81 -18.22
N ALA A 10 -8.14 -50.77 -18.11
CA ALA A 10 -9.47 -50.75 -18.71
C ALA A 10 -9.83 -49.31 -19.13
N SER A 11 -10.18 -49.19 -20.40
CA SER A 11 -10.65 -47.99 -21.10
C SER A 11 -12.18 -48.00 -21.26
N ALA A 12 -12.71 -46.85 -21.69
CA ALA A 12 -14.04 -46.60 -22.27
C ALA A 12 -15.23 -46.57 -21.27
N SER A 13 -16.23 -45.70 -21.36
CA SER A 13 -16.59 -44.62 -22.30
C SER A 13 -17.88 -43.96 -21.79
N ASP A 14 -18.08 -42.70 -22.18
CA ASP A 14 -19.36 -42.01 -22.43
C ASP A 14 -20.46 -41.93 -21.37
N ALA A 15 -20.68 -40.71 -20.87
CA ALA A 15 -22.03 -40.15 -20.76
C ALA A 15 -21.97 -38.61 -20.87
N SER A 16 -22.45 -38.12 -22.01
CA SER A 16 -22.70 -36.72 -22.32
C SER A 16 -23.91 -36.18 -21.53
N ILE A 17 -23.80 -34.99 -20.94
CA ILE A 17 -24.95 -34.08 -20.73
C ILE A 17 -24.43 -32.63 -20.77
N SER A 18 -24.97 -31.90 -21.74
CA SER A 18 -24.87 -30.46 -21.92
C SER A 18 -25.67 -29.72 -20.85
N ARG A 19 -25.10 -28.67 -20.23
CA ARG A 19 -25.80 -27.39 -19.99
C ARG A 19 -24.87 -26.28 -19.46
N ARG A 20 -24.98 -25.14 -20.14
CA ARG A 20 -24.51 -23.79 -19.76
C ARG A 20 -24.84 -23.43 -18.31
N GLY A 21 -23.96 -22.68 -17.64
CA GLY A 21 -24.35 -21.94 -16.43
C GLY A 21 -23.23 -21.40 -15.55
N ILE A 22 -22.64 -20.28 -15.98
CA ILE A 22 -22.29 -19.08 -15.20
C ILE A 22 -21.66 -19.28 -13.79
N ALA A 23 -20.41 -18.87 -13.69
CA ALA A 23 -19.64 -18.71 -12.46
C ALA A 23 -20.38 -17.87 -11.40
N ARG A 24 -20.49 -18.40 -10.18
CA ARG A 24 -20.92 -17.68 -8.98
C ARG A 24 -19.81 -16.71 -8.55
N THR A 25 -20.00 -15.43 -8.85
CA THR A 25 -19.40 -14.33 -8.10
C THR A 25 -20.37 -13.94 -6.98
N THR A 26 -19.93 -14.10 -5.73
CA THR A 26 -20.61 -13.57 -4.55
C THR A 26 -20.49 -12.05 -4.54
N SER A 27 -21.52 -11.36 -5.04
CA SER A 27 -21.70 -9.91 -4.89
C SER A 27 -23.01 -9.68 -4.14
N SER A 28 -22.89 -9.34 -2.86
CA SER A 28 -24.01 -8.99 -1.98
C SER A 28 -24.42 -7.53 -2.18
N HIS A 29 -24.95 -7.21 -3.35
CA HIS A 29 -25.57 -5.92 -3.63
C HIS A 29 -26.96 -6.15 -4.24
N LEU A 30 -27.98 -6.11 -3.38
CA LEU A 30 -29.37 -6.04 -3.82
C LEU A 30 -29.58 -4.72 -4.55
N ARG A 31 -30.01 -4.79 -5.81
CA ARG A 31 -30.33 -3.60 -6.60
C ARG A 31 -31.79 -3.18 -6.33
N PRO A 32 -32.13 -1.89 -6.47
CA PRO A 32 -33.50 -1.40 -6.20
C PRO A 32 -34.59 -2.06 -7.06
N GLU A 33 -34.21 -2.63 -8.20
CA GLU A 33 -35.09 -3.31 -9.16
C GLU A 33 -35.59 -4.69 -8.70
N ASP A 34 -34.94 -5.33 -7.72
CA ASP A 34 -35.35 -6.65 -7.20
C ASP A 34 -36.54 -6.58 -6.21
N ALA A 35 -37.03 -5.37 -5.88
CA ALA A 35 -38.08 -5.14 -4.90
C ALA A 35 -39.52 -5.27 -5.46
N PHE A 36 -39.69 -5.58 -6.75
CA PHE A 36 -41.01 -5.60 -7.39
C PHE A 36 -41.55 -7.03 -7.65
N LEU A 37 -42.31 -7.52 -6.66
CA LEU A 37 -43.45 -8.46 -6.70
C LEU A 37 -43.31 -9.80 -7.45
N ALA A 38 -43.39 -10.90 -6.68
CA ALA A 38 -44.12 -12.10 -7.08
C ALA A 38 -44.86 -12.66 -5.86
N ASN A 39 -46.15 -12.96 -6.03
CA ASN A 39 -47.08 -13.63 -5.12
C ASN A 39 -48.05 -12.72 -4.35
N SER A 40 -49.11 -12.32 -5.05
CA SER A 40 -50.41 -12.01 -4.42
C SER A 40 -51.01 -13.29 -3.80
N PRO A 41 -51.60 -13.25 -2.59
CA PRO A 41 -52.29 -14.42 -2.03
C PRO A 41 -53.63 -14.67 -2.74
N PRO A 42 -54.12 -15.93 -2.81
CA PRO A 42 -55.25 -16.29 -3.65
C PRO A 42 -56.58 -15.77 -3.08
N HIS A 43 -57.42 -15.27 -3.98
CA HIS A 43 -58.80 -14.89 -3.72
C HIS A 43 -59.62 -16.18 -3.49
N ARG A 44 -60.07 -16.43 -2.26
CA ARG A 44 -60.93 -17.58 -1.93
C ARG A 44 -62.33 -17.33 -2.49
N SER A 45 -62.71 -18.01 -3.57
CA SER A 45 -64.11 -18.07 -4.01
C SER A 45 -64.90 -18.98 -3.08
N SER A 46 -65.87 -18.42 -2.37
CA SER A 46 -66.82 -19.22 -1.58
C SER A 46 -68.01 -19.56 -2.47
N ASN A 47 -68.15 -20.86 -2.75
CA ASN A 47 -69.24 -21.43 -3.53
C ASN A 47 -70.57 -21.29 -2.74
N ASN A 48 -71.62 -20.90 -3.46
CA ASN A 48 -72.95 -20.61 -2.93
C ASN A 48 -73.85 -21.84 -3.17
N ASN A 49 -74.51 -22.36 -2.13
CA ASN A 49 -75.68 -23.26 -2.26
C ASN A 49 -76.44 -23.36 -0.93
N GLY A 50 -77.74 -23.03 -0.93
CA GLY A 50 -78.71 -23.59 0.04
C GLY A 50 -79.65 -22.63 0.79
N ALA A 51 -80.66 -22.11 0.09
CA ALA A 51 -82.08 -21.89 0.49
C ALA A 51 -82.49 -21.05 1.74
N PRO A 52 -83.72 -20.47 1.76
CA PRO A 52 -84.01 -19.21 2.43
C PRO A 52 -84.84 -19.36 3.72
N GLY A 53 -84.70 -18.40 4.64
CA GLY A 53 -85.65 -18.25 5.74
C GLY A 53 -85.29 -17.15 6.72
N GLY A 54 -86.20 -16.18 6.90
CA GLY A 54 -86.26 -15.38 8.12
C GLY A 54 -85.94 -13.89 7.96
N ARG A 55 -86.99 -13.10 7.75
CA ARG A 55 -87.05 -11.66 8.01
C ARG A 55 -86.38 -11.29 9.35
N ARG A 56 -85.45 -10.33 9.35
CA ARG A 56 -85.18 -9.47 10.52
C ARG A 56 -84.66 -8.09 10.12
N LYS A 57 -85.58 -7.13 10.30
CA LYS A 57 -85.46 -5.74 10.77
C LYS A 57 -84.17 -4.99 10.45
N ARG A 58 -84.32 -3.99 9.59
CA ARG A 58 -83.37 -2.92 9.26
C ARG A 58 -83.48 -1.84 10.33
N ASP A 59 -82.55 -1.82 11.27
CA ASP A 59 -82.35 -0.67 12.17
C ASP A 59 -81.02 0.00 11.80
N ASN A 60 -81.18 1.17 11.20
CA ASN A 60 -80.12 2.10 10.82
C ASN A 60 -79.76 2.92 12.07
N HIS A 61 -78.66 2.60 12.73
CA HIS A 61 -77.99 3.53 13.64
C HIS A 61 -76.51 3.62 13.28
N GLY A 62 -76.18 4.75 12.66
CA GLY A 62 -74.82 5.17 12.43
C GLY A 62 -74.08 5.30 13.75
N SER A 63 -73.11 4.42 13.95
CA SER A 63 -71.90 4.75 14.68
C SER A 63 -70.75 4.39 13.75
N ARG A 64 -70.39 5.34 12.87
CA ARG A 64 -69.05 5.37 12.31
C ARG A 64 -68.13 5.61 13.52
N SER A 65 -67.74 4.52 14.17
CA SER A 65 -66.53 4.48 14.97
C SER A 65 -65.41 4.74 13.99
N ALA A 66 -65.18 6.03 13.70
CA ALA A 66 -63.89 6.52 13.32
C ALA A 66 -63.02 6.18 14.53
N SER A 67 -62.52 4.93 14.57
CA SER A 67 -61.37 4.62 15.38
C SER A 67 -60.40 5.71 14.98
N ARG A 68 -60.12 6.64 15.89
CA ARG A 68 -58.95 7.50 15.78
C ARG A 68 -57.80 6.51 15.67
N ARG A 69 -57.48 6.10 14.45
CA ARG A 69 -56.28 5.35 14.14
C ARG A 69 -55.23 6.32 14.60
N ARG A 70 -54.67 6.05 15.78
CA ARG A 70 -53.58 6.85 16.31
C ARG A 70 -52.59 6.98 15.15
N PRO A 71 -52.13 8.20 14.81
CA PRO A 71 -51.11 8.35 13.80
C PRO A 71 -50.02 7.34 14.13
N ARG A 72 -49.74 6.45 13.16
CA ARG A 72 -48.74 5.41 13.35
C ARG A 72 -47.42 6.12 13.62
N THR A 73 -46.64 5.63 14.58
CA THR A 73 -45.30 6.15 14.86
C THR A 73 -44.52 6.29 13.55
N TRP A 74 -43.89 7.45 13.36
CA TRP A 74 -43.08 7.72 12.19
C TRP A 74 -41.99 6.65 12.02
N LYS A 75 -41.70 6.28 10.77
CA LYS A 75 -40.66 5.31 10.41
C LYS A 75 -39.75 5.92 9.36
N LYS A 76 -38.44 5.73 9.50
CA LYS A 76 -37.44 6.17 8.53
C LYS A 76 -37.43 5.28 7.27
N LEU A 77 -38.48 5.39 6.45
CA LEU A 77 -38.67 4.65 5.20
C LEU A 77 -39.08 5.63 4.10
N LEU A 78 -38.20 5.88 3.14
CA LEU A 78 -38.37 6.91 2.11
C LEU A 78 -39.59 6.66 1.19
N TRP A 79 -39.90 5.40 0.90
CA TRP A 79 -40.87 5.02 -0.15
C TRP A 79 -42.26 4.70 0.41
N VAL A 80 -42.43 4.73 1.74
CA VAL A 80 -43.69 4.37 2.39
C VAL A 80 -44.48 5.64 2.70
N LYS A 81 -45.70 5.74 2.17
CA LYS A 81 -46.61 6.85 2.50
C LYS A 81 -46.97 6.82 3.98
N GLN A 82 -46.66 7.89 4.69
CA GLN A 82 -46.89 8.06 6.13
C GLN A 82 -47.73 9.31 6.40
N ALA A 83 -48.26 9.43 7.61
CA ALA A 83 -49.12 10.55 8.01
C ALA A 83 -48.34 11.84 8.34
N TYR A 84 -47.04 11.88 8.03
CA TYR A 84 -46.13 12.97 8.36
C TYR A 84 -45.65 13.64 7.06
N PRO A 85 -45.36 14.96 7.09
CA PRO A 85 -44.75 15.66 5.96
C PRO A 85 -43.45 15.00 5.50
N ASP A 86 -43.09 15.15 4.22
CA ASP A 86 -41.88 14.56 3.64
C ASP A 86 -40.58 15.06 4.31
N ASN A 87 -40.60 16.28 4.87
CA ASN A 87 -39.48 16.87 5.61
C ASN A 87 -39.54 16.63 7.14
N TYR A 88 -40.48 15.80 7.62
CA TYR A 88 -40.61 15.52 9.04
C TYR A 88 -39.45 14.65 9.54
N THR A 89 -38.79 15.15 10.58
CA THR A 89 -37.76 14.43 11.34
C THR A 89 -38.23 14.36 12.77
N ASP A 90 -38.15 13.16 13.37
CA ASP A 90 -38.51 12.96 14.77
C ASP A 90 -37.41 13.54 15.68
N GLU A 91 -37.68 14.69 16.31
CA GLU A 91 -36.69 15.43 17.12
C GLU A 91 -36.18 14.62 18.32
N GLU A 92 -37.04 13.78 18.90
CA GLU A 92 -36.74 12.95 20.06
C GLU A 92 -35.78 11.79 19.71
N THR A 93 -35.93 11.19 18.52
CA THR A 93 -35.15 9.99 18.13
C THR A 93 -34.03 10.29 17.12
N PHE A 94 -33.92 11.54 16.65
CA PHE A 94 -32.96 11.94 15.62
C PHE A 94 -31.50 11.65 16.02
N LEU A 95 -31.16 11.92 17.28
CA LEU A 95 -29.79 11.79 17.80
C LEU A 95 -29.50 10.40 18.40
N ASP A 96 -30.50 9.54 18.55
CA ASP A 96 -30.35 8.22 19.20
C ASP A 96 -29.38 7.31 18.45
N HIS A 97 -29.29 7.47 17.13
CA HIS A 97 -28.40 6.68 16.28
C HIS A 97 -27.05 7.35 16.01
N LEU A 98 -26.73 8.43 16.72
CA LEU A 98 -25.45 9.13 16.57
C LEU A 98 -24.33 8.30 17.22
N GLN A 99 -23.49 7.69 16.38
CA GLN A 99 -22.34 6.92 16.83
C GLN A 99 -21.10 7.79 16.83
N ARG A 100 -20.41 7.87 17.97
CA ARG A 100 -19.09 8.47 18.06
C ARG A 100 -18.04 7.40 17.82
N ASN A 101 -17.09 7.68 16.93
CA ASN A 101 -15.92 6.85 16.66
C ASN A 101 -16.23 5.36 16.35
N PRO A 102 -17.27 5.00 15.57
CA PRO A 102 -17.63 3.60 15.35
C PRO A 102 -16.55 2.79 14.60
N ARG A 103 -15.64 3.47 13.90
CA ARG A 103 -14.52 2.86 13.15
C ARG A 103 -13.17 3.01 13.86
N LEU A 104 -13.16 3.40 15.14
CA LEU A 104 -11.92 3.54 15.90
C LEU A 104 -11.31 2.15 16.14
N ARG A 105 -10.17 1.89 15.49
CA ARG A 105 -9.31 0.77 15.84
C ARG A 105 -8.19 1.31 16.74
N PRO A 106 -8.10 0.89 18.02
CA PRO A 106 -7.00 1.29 18.88
C PRO A 106 -5.69 0.84 18.27
N TYR A 107 -4.63 1.64 18.42
CA TYR A 107 -3.32 1.27 17.94
C TYR A 107 -2.62 0.48 19.03
N ASP A 108 -2.14 -0.71 18.68
CA ASP A 108 -1.22 -1.45 19.54
C ASP A 108 0.20 -0.94 19.36
N PHE A 109 0.94 -0.81 20.46
CA PHE A 109 2.28 -0.22 20.45
C PHE A 109 3.27 -0.97 19.54
N TRP A 110 3.38 -2.30 19.69
CA TRP A 110 4.38 -3.07 18.95
C TRP A 110 4.15 -3.14 17.44
N PRO A 111 2.92 -3.39 16.95
CA PRO A 111 2.62 -3.29 15.53
C PRO A 111 2.88 -1.88 14.98
N LEU A 112 2.55 -0.83 15.74
CA LEU A 112 2.78 0.56 15.32
C LEU A 112 4.27 0.89 15.18
N VAL A 113 5.09 0.47 16.16
CA VAL A 113 6.55 0.58 16.09
C VAL A 113 7.07 -0.19 14.87
N ALA A 114 6.55 -1.39 14.62
CA ALA A 114 6.98 -2.19 13.50
C ALA A 114 6.58 -1.59 12.14
N ASP A 115 5.42 -0.95 12.02
CA ASP A 115 5.03 -0.23 10.81
C ASP A 115 5.88 1.03 10.58
N SER A 116 6.32 1.70 11.65
CA SER A 116 7.22 2.87 11.56
C SER A 116 8.61 2.53 10.99
N THR A 117 9.02 1.26 11.00
CA THR A 117 10.31 0.82 10.45
C THR A 117 10.47 1.13 8.96
N VAL A 118 9.38 1.18 8.18
CA VAL A 118 9.43 1.54 6.75
C VAL A 118 9.93 2.97 6.54
N ILE A 119 9.52 3.87 7.45
CA ILE A 119 9.95 5.27 7.45
C ILE A 119 11.43 5.33 7.81
N VAL A 120 11.82 4.62 8.87
CA VAL A 120 13.22 4.55 9.33
C VAL A 120 14.14 3.99 8.26
N GLN A 121 13.73 2.94 7.54
CA GLN A 121 14.52 2.37 6.43
C GLN A 121 14.74 3.40 5.32
N HIS A 122 13.73 4.20 4.97
CA HIS A 122 13.88 5.21 3.93
C HIS A 122 14.81 6.36 4.37
N ILE A 123 14.56 6.93 5.55
CA ILE A 123 15.41 7.99 6.10
C ILE A 123 16.85 7.49 6.28
N GLY A 124 17.03 6.27 6.79
CA GLY A 124 18.34 5.63 6.92
C GLY A 124 19.05 5.47 5.58
N SER A 125 18.32 5.08 4.52
CA SER A 125 18.87 4.97 3.17
C SER A 125 19.32 6.32 2.58
N VAL A 126 18.57 7.40 2.85
CA VAL A 126 18.96 8.77 2.49
C VAL A 126 20.22 9.20 3.25
N ILE A 127 20.30 8.91 4.55
CA ILE A 127 21.48 9.23 5.38
C ILE A 127 22.71 8.48 4.86
N ILE A 128 22.58 7.18 4.56
CA ILE A 128 23.66 6.38 3.98
C ILE A 128 24.11 6.99 2.64
N PHE A 129 23.17 7.37 1.77
CA PHE A 129 23.48 8.05 0.50
C PHE A 129 24.30 9.32 0.71
N VAL A 130 23.87 10.20 1.62
CA VAL A 130 24.60 11.43 1.94
C VAL A 130 25.98 11.14 2.55
N CYS A 131 26.09 10.14 3.43
CA CYS A 131 27.37 9.74 4.02
C CYS A 131 28.35 9.22 2.96
N CYS A 132 27.86 8.42 2.00
CA CYS A 132 28.65 7.96 0.85
C CYS A 132 29.12 9.14 0.00
N PHE A 133 28.23 10.09 -0.33
CA PHE A 133 28.61 11.30 -1.06
C PHE A 133 29.70 12.09 -0.34
N VAL A 134 29.52 12.37 0.96
CA VAL A 134 30.50 13.11 1.76
C VAL A 134 31.82 12.36 1.85
N GLY A 135 31.79 11.03 2.00
CA GLY A 135 32.99 10.18 2.02
C GLY A 135 33.79 10.21 0.71
N ILE A 136 33.10 10.20 -0.43
CA ILE A 136 33.71 10.35 -1.76
C ILE A 136 34.23 11.80 -1.94
N PHE A 137 33.44 12.80 -1.56
CA PHE A 137 33.79 14.22 -1.66
C PHE A 137 35.04 14.58 -0.85
N GLN A 138 35.20 14.00 0.35
CA GLN A 138 36.39 14.18 1.20
C GLN A 138 37.58 13.28 0.79
N LYS A 139 37.49 12.52 -0.31
CA LYS A 139 38.48 11.53 -0.78
C LYS A 139 38.86 10.46 0.26
N ARG A 140 37.95 10.16 1.21
CA ARG A 140 38.19 9.20 2.29
C ARG A 140 37.83 7.76 1.90
N VAL A 141 37.00 7.59 0.88
CA VAL A 141 36.50 6.29 0.41
C VAL A 141 36.81 6.14 -1.07
N SER A 142 37.36 4.99 -1.48
CA SER A 142 37.58 4.72 -2.90
C SER A 142 36.20 4.53 -3.60
N PRO A 143 35.98 5.17 -4.76
CA PRO A 143 34.66 5.14 -5.42
C PRO A 143 34.22 3.73 -5.83
N VAL A 144 35.17 2.81 -5.98
CA VAL A 144 34.91 1.44 -6.47
C VAL A 144 34.28 0.53 -5.40
N SER A 145 34.43 0.86 -4.11
CA SER A 145 33.97 -0.02 -3.02
C SER A 145 32.47 0.14 -2.67
N VAL A 146 31.85 1.26 -3.03
CA VAL A 146 30.49 1.61 -2.55
C VAL A 146 29.39 0.85 -3.31
N PRO A 147 29.37 0.81 -4.66
CA PRO A 147 28.30 0.12 -5.40
C PRO A 147 28.50 -1.41 -5.45
N ASN A 148 29.75 -1.85 -5.51
CA ASN A 148 30.07 -3.29 -5.61
C ASN A 148 29.83 -4.06 -4.31
N GLY A 149 29.65 -3.39 -3.17
CA GLY A 149 29.43 -4.02 -1.87
C GLY A 149 28.00 -4.52 -1.63
N ILE A 150 27.01 -3.98 -2.35
CA ILE A 150 25.58 -4.26 -2.12
C ILE A 150 24.99 -5.15 -3.24
N GLY A 151 25.62 -5.19 -4.42
CA GLY A 151 25.12 -5.91 -5.60
C GLY A 151 25.52 -7.39 -5.74
N THR A 152 26.40 -7.94 -4.89
CA THR A 152 26.99 -9.28 -5.13
C THR A 152 26.70 -10.34 -4.07
N SER A 153 25.73 -10.12 -3.17
CA SER A 153 25.36 -11.12 -2.16
C SER A 153 24.11 -11.95 -2.51
N ALA A 154 23.57 -11.81 -3.73
CA ALA A 154 22.41 -12.57 -4.18
C ALA A 154 22.70 -13.27 -5.52
N SER A 155 23.63 -14.24 -5.52
CA SER A 155 23.67 -15.42 -6.42
C SER A 155 25.02 -16.13 -6.31
N TYR A 156 25.26 -16.89 -5.25
CA TYR A 156 26.25 -17.98 -5.26
C TYR A 156 25.72 -19.13 -4.39
N SER A 157 24.74 -19.85 -4.94
CA SER A 157 24.42 -21.20 -4.50
C SER A 157 24.77 -22.16 -5.63
N TYR A 158 25.98 -22.70 -5.52
CA TYR A 158 26.37 -24.09 -5.80
C TYR A 158 25.67 -24.81 -6.98
N TYR A 159 26.43 -25.03 -8.05
CA TYR A 159 26.11 -25.90 -9.19
C TYR A 159 25.94 -27.37 -8.77
N PRO A 160 25.12 -28.15 -9.48
CA PRO A 160 25.50 -29.48 -9.94
C PRO A 160 25.86 -29.46 -11.44
N PRO A 161 26.84 -30.24 -11.90
CA PRO A 161 27.24 -30.31 -13.31
C PRO A 161 26.39 -31.33 -14.10
N TYR A 162 26.53 -31.26 -15.44
CA TYR A 162 26.11 -32.21 -16.50
C TYR A 162 24.59 -32.24 -16.84
N GLU A 163 24.07 -32.18 -18.07
CA GLU A 163 24.57 -32.25 -19.46
C GLU A 163 23.58 -31.60 -20.46
N THR A 164 24.13 -31.18 -21.60
CA THR A 164 23.68 -31.30 -23.01
C THR A 164 22.29 -30.83 -23.49
N GLN A 165 22.32 -29.68 -24.18
CA GLN A 165 21.72 -29.35 -25.49
C GLN A 165 20.22 -29.66 -25.77
N THR A 166 19.37 -28.63 -25.79
CA THR A 166 18.60 -28.14 -26.96
C THR A 166 17.52 -27.12 -26.54
N SER A 167 17.31 -26.16 -27.43
CA SER A 167 16.35 -25.05 -27.47
C SER A 167 14.99 -25.21 -26.76
N SER A 168 14.79 -24.42 -25.70
CA SER A 168 13.77 -23.36 -25.60
C SER A 168 14.16 -22.49 -24.39
N LEU A 169 14.33 -21.18 -24.56
CA LEU A 169 14.62 -20.33 -23.41
C LEU A 169 13.38 -20.36 -22.51
N SER A 170 13.50 -21.00 -21.34
CA SER A 170 12.47 -20.94 -20.29
C SER A 170 12.07 -19.47 -20.07
N PRO A 171 10.77 -19.14 -19.89
CA PRO A 171 10.32 -17.75 -19.74
C PRO A 171 11.07 -17.00 -18.62
N ARG A 172 11.48 -17.72 -17.55
CA ARG A 172 12.34 -17.18 -16.48
C ARG A 172 13.74 -16.78 -16.95
N ASN A 173 14.36 -17.54 -17.85
CA ASN A 173 15.67 -17.20 -18.40
C ASN A 173 15.56 -16.04 -19.38
N GLN A 174 14.44 -15.92 -20.10
CA GLN A 174 14.17 -14.78 -20.98
C GLN A 174 13.95 -13.49 -20.18
N GLU A 175 13.23 -13.55 -19.05
CA GLU A 175 13.10 -12.42 -18.11
C GLU A 175 14.44 -12.04 -17.48
N ARG A 176 15.26 -13.03 -17.07
CA ARG A 176 16.63 -12.80 -16.56
C ARG A 176 17.54 -12.17 -17.62
N LEU A 177 17.45 -12.60 -18.87
CA LEU A 177 18.22 -12.01 -19.97
C LEU A 177 17.74 -10.59 -20.30
N ALA A 178 16.43 -10.34 -20.25
CA ALA A 178 15.87 -9.01 -20.48
C ALA A 178 16.28 -8.02 -19.38
N THR A 179 16.28 -8.47 -18.12
CA THR A 179 16.76 -7.66 -16.97
C THR A 179 18.27 -7.48 -16.97
N ALA A 180 19.05 -8.50 -17.34
CA ALA A 180 20.50 -8.36 -17.52
C ALA A 180 20.81 -7.39 -18.67
N LYS A 181 20.07 -7.50 -19.79
CA LYS A 181 20.20 -6.57 -20.92
C LYS A 181 19.88 -5.15 -20.51
N SER A 182 18.79 -4.90 -19.77
CA SER A 182 18.47 -3.55 -19.32
C SER A 182 19.49 -3.02 -18.31
N ALA A 183 20.00 -3.86 -17.40
CA ALA A 183 21.06 -3.48 -16.47
C ALA A 183 22.37 -3.11 -17.20
N ILE A 184 22.78 -3.89 -18.20
CA ILE A 184 23.94 -3.57 -19.05
C ILE A 184 23.71 -2.25 -19.81
N LEU A 185 22.50 -2.04 -20.35
CA LEU A 185 22.17 -0.78 -21.03
C LEU A 185 22.24 0.42 -20.08
N ILE A 186 21.71 0.30 -18.86
CA ILE A 186 21.79 1.35 -17.84
C ILE A 186 23.26 1.62 -17.47
N TYR A 187 24.05 0.56 -17.24
CA TYR A 187 25.47 0.67 -16.92
C TYR A 187 26.26 1.39 -18.03
N CYS A 188 26.11 0.96 -19.28
CA CYS A 188 26.77 1.57 -20.43
C CYS A 188 26.30 3.02 -20.67
N ALA A 189 24.99 3.29 -20.51
CA ALA A 189 24.45 4.64 -20.64
C ALA A 189 25.00 5.57 -19.57
N LEU A 190 25.06 5.13 -18.30
CA LEU A 190 25.63 5.91 -17.21
C LEU A 190 27.12 6.19 -17.44
N LEU A 191 27.90 5.23 -17.94
CA LEU A 191 29.30 5.46 -18.28
C LEU A 191 29.46 6.55 -19.35
N GLY A 192 28.66 6.50 -20.42
CA GLY A 192 28.68 7.51 -21.48
C GLY A 192 28.16 8.89 -21.04
N LEU A 193 27.18 8.92 -20.14
CA LEU A 193 26.56 10.16 -19.63
C LEU A 193 27.30 10.77 -18.44
N SER A 194 28.20 10.04 -17.79
CA SER A 194 28.94 10.52 -16.61
C SER A 194 29.70 11.84 -16.84
N PRO A 195 30.40 12.07 -17.97
CA PRO A 195 31.01 13.36 -18.27
C PRO A 195 29.99 14.49 -18.39
N ILE A 196 28.81 14.19 -18.93
CA ILE A 196 27.72 15.16 -19.13
C ILE A 196 27.12 15.54 -17.77
N LEU A 197 26.80 14.54 -16.94
CA LEU A 197 26.31 14.73 -15.56
C LEU A 197 27.29 15.54 -14.72
N LYS A 198 28.60 15.31 -14.91
CA LYS A 198 29.65 16.11 -14.27
C LYS A 198 29.56 17.59 -14.66
N SER A 199 29.35 17.86 -15.95
CA SER A 199 29.31 19.24 -16.48
C SER A 199 27.99 19.98 -16.21
N LEU A 200 26.87 19.26 -15.98
CA LEU A 200 25.51 19.80 -16.02
C LEU A 200 25.26 20.98 -15.07
N THR A 201 25.75 20.89 -13.83
CA THR A 201 25.56 21.94 -12.81
C THR A 201 26.87 22.52 -12.31
N LEU A 202 27.94 22.40 -13.11
CA LEU A 202 29.27 22.90 -12.74
C LEU A 202 29.33 24.43 -12.66
N SER A 203 28.47 25.13 -13.43
CA SER A 203 28.36 26.59 -13.43
C SER A 203 27.54 27.15 -12.26
N THR A 204 26.83 26.31 -11.52
CA THR A 204 26.05 26.71 -10.34
C THR A 204 26.96 26.84 -9.11
N SER A 205 26.71 27.83 -8.26
CA SER A 205 27.49 28.04 -7.03
C SER A 205 27.36 26.85 -6.06
N PRO A 206 28.42 26.50 -5.31
CA PRO A 206 28.42 25.35 -4.40
C PRO A 206 27.34 25.48 -3.31
N ASP A 207 27.16 26.66 -2.73
CA ASP A 207 26.17 26.88 -1.67
C ASP A 207 24.74 26.60 -2.16
N SER A 208 24.42 27.00 -3.39
CA SER A 208 23.14 26.69 -4.04
C SER A 208 22.97 25.20 -4.30
N ILE A 209 24.04 24.49 -4.66
CA ILE A 209 24.02 23.04 -4.90
C ILE A 209 23.69 22.28 -3.61
N TRP A 210 24.32 22.64 -2.48
CA TRP A 210 24.01 22.07 -1.16
C TRP A 210 22.57 22.40 -0.72
N ALA A 211 22.09 23.62 -0.96
CA ALA A 211 20.73 24.02 -0.63
C ALA A 211 19.67 23.28 -1.47
N MET A 212 19.85 23.25 -2.80
CA MET A 212 18.92 22.59 -3.72
C MET A 212 18.88 21.08 -3.51
N SER A 213 20.03 20.44 -3.31
CA SER A 213 20.09 19.01 -3.00
C SER A 213 19.40 18.68 -1.66
N SER A 214 19.59 19.52 -0.63
CA SER A 214 18.89 19.36 0.64
C SER A 214 17.37 19.46 0.48
N TRP A 215 16.88 20.45 -0.26
CA TRP A 215 15.45 20.60 -0.54
C TRP A 215 14.88 19.43 -1.37
N LEU A 216 15.62 18.94 -2.35
CA LEU A 216 15.21 17.79 -3.16
C LEU A 216 15.17 16.49 -2.34
N LEU A 217 16.11 16.29 -1.41
CA LEU A 217 16.07 15.16 -0.48
C LEU A 217 14.92 15.28 0.53
N ILE A 218 14.60 16.51 0.97
CA ILE A 218 13.40 16.76 1.80
C ILE A 218 12.13 16.41 1.04
N ILE A 219 12.00 16.88 -0.22
CA ILE A 219 10.87 16.53 -1.08
C ILE A 219 10.80 15.02 -1.28
N ASN A 220 11.94 14.36 -1.52
CA ASN A 220 12.03 12.90 -1.63
C ASN A 220 11.42 12.22 -0.39
N ILE A 221 11.85 12.60 0.82
CA ILE A 221 11.36 12.02 2.08
C ILE A 221 9.86 12.24 2.26
N PHE A 222 9.34 13.45 2.02
CA PHE A 222 7.92 13.75 2.27
C PHE A 222 6.97 13.17 1.20
N THR A 223 7.43 13.05 -0.04
CA THR A 223 6.62 12.54 -1.15
C THR A 223 6.76 11.04 -1.37
N PHE A 224 7.61 10.38 -0.58
CA PHE A 224 7.81 8.94 -0.65
C PHE A 224 6.56 8.18 -0.16
N ASP A 225 6.16 7.12 -0.90
CA ASP A 225 5.02 6.30 -0.52
C ASP A 225 5.39 5.25 0.54
N TYR A 226 5.11 5.58 1.81
CA TYR A 226 5.33 4.68 2.95
C TYR A 226 4.22 3.62 3.12
N GLY A 227 3.17 3.66 2.29
CA GLY A 227 2.06 2.73 2.36
C GLY A 227 2.44 1.30 1.97
N ALA A 228 1.89 0.31 2.68
CA ALA A 228 1.96 -1.10 2.30
C ALA A 228 0.82 -1.53 1.34
N GLY A 229 -0.15 -0.65 1.11
CA GLY A 229 -1.36 -0.92 0.32
C GLY A 229 -1.12 -0.94 -1.19
N THR A 230 -2.03 -1.56 -1.93
CA THR A 230 -2.04 -1.59 -3.40
C THR A 230 -2.53 -0.28 -4.03
N GLU A 231 -3.07 0.64 -3.24
CA GLU A 231 -3.48 1.98 -3.67
C GLU A 231 -2.37 2.99 -3.42
N SER A 232 -1.45 3.15 -4.38
CA SER A 232 -0.46 4.23 -4.34
C SER A 232 -1.17 5.59 -4.50
N LYS A 233 -1.27 6.37 -3.43
CA LYS A 233 -1.90 7.70 -3.45
C LYS A 233 -1.05 8.77 -4.16
N PHE A 234 0.25 8.51 -4.32
CA PHE A 234 1.17 9.40 -5.01
C PHE A 234 1.91 8.62 -6.09
N PRO A 235 2.19 9.24 -7.25
CA PRO A 235 3.01 8.59 -8.26
C PRO A 235 4.41 8.42 -7.65
N ALA A 236 4.84 7.17 -7.48
CA ALA A 236 6.17 6.81 -6.96
C ALA A 236 7.32 7.56 -7.67
N SER A 237 7.06 8.06 -8.88
CA SER A 237 7.98 8.86 -9.68
C SER A 237 8.40 10.18 -9.04
N LEU A 238 7.56 10.88 -8.26
CA LEU A 238 7.95 12.22 -7.76
C LEU A 238 9.13 12.13 -6.79
N SER A 239 9.02 11.23 -5.81
CA SER A 239 10.07 11.02 -4.80
C SER A 239 11.35 10.50 -5.44
N THR A 240 11.27 9.49 -6.31
CA THR A 240 12.46 8.94 -6.99
C THR A 240 13.10 9.96 -7.92
N ASN A 241 12.31 10.75 -8.65
CA ASN A 241 12.85 11.79 -9.53
C ASN A 241 13.53 12.90 -8.72
N ALA A 242 12.96 13.31 -7.58
CA ALA A 242 13.58 14.29 -6.70
C ALA A 242 14.94 13.79 -6.17
N ALA A 243 15.03 12.54 -5.72
CA ALA A 243 16.29 11.95 -5.26
C ALA A 243 17.33 11.79 -6.39
N LEU A 244 16.91 11.35 -7.57
CA LEU A 244 17.81 11.27 -8.72
C LEU A 244 18.32 12.66 -9.11
N MET A 245 17.46 13.69 -9.12
CA MET A 245 17.90 15.08 -9.34
C MET A 245 18.83 15.59 -8.24
N ALA A 246 18.58 15.27 -6.97
CA ALA A 246 19.51 15.62 -5.89
C ALA A 246 20.88 14.97 -6.12
N SER A 247 20.89 13.70 -6.51
CA SER A 247 22.11 12.97 -6.80
C SER A 247 22.87 13.51 -8.01
N THR A 248 22.19 13.90 -9.10
CA THR A 248 22.88 14.45 -10.28
C THR A 248 23.51 15.81 -9.98
N VAL A 249 22.81 16.65 -9.22
CA VAL A 249 23.30 17.97 -8.79
C VAL A 249 24.49 17.84 -7.84
N LEU A 250 24.49 16.86 -6.94
CA LEU A 250 25.64 16.55 -6.07
C LEU A 250 26.81 15.94 -6.85
N ALA A 251 26.52 15.04 -7.80
CA ALA A 251 27.55 14.34 -8.57
C ALA A 251 28.41 15.31 -9.39
N SER A 252 27.87 16.43 -9.87
CA SER A 252 28.65 17.44 -10.61
C SER A 252 29.81 18.06 -9.83
N ARG A 253 29.84 17.89 -8.50
CA ARG A 253 30.92 18.37 -7.62
C ARG A 253 32.06 17.38 -7.43
N LEU A 254 31.92 16.17 -7.94
CA LEU A 254 32.97 15.18 -7.89
C LEU A 254 34.07 15.46 -8.92
N THR A 255 35.31 15.17 -8.55
CA THR A 255 36.47 15.56 -9.34
C THR A 255 36.66 14.60 -10.52
N TYR A 256 36.39 13.33 -10.33
CA TYR A 256 36.62 12.29 -11.33
C TYR A 256 35.31 11.71 -11.89
N THR A 257 35.30 11.30 -13.15
CA THR A 257 34.10 10.76 -13.83
C THR A 257 33.66 9.40 -13.27
N ASN A 258 34.58 8.61 -12.74
CA ASN A 258 34.30 7.36 -12.05
C ASN A 258 33.57 7.58 -10.71
N GLU A 259 33.82 8.69 -10.01
CA GLU A 259 33.07 9.09 -8.81
C GLU A 259 31.62 9.42 -9.17
N VAL A 260 31.42 10.20 -10.25
CA VAL A 260 30.09 10.58 -10.77
C VAL A 260 29.32 9.33 -11.17
N PHE A 261 29.96 8.44 -11.90
CA PHE A 261 29.40 7.15 -12.29
C PHE A 261 28.98 6.33 -11.07
N SER A 262 29.88 6.14 -10.11
CA SER A 262 29.61 5.37 -8.90
C SER A 262 28.47 5.95 -8.07
N LEU A 263 28.44 7.27 -7.88
CA LEU A 263 27.41 7.92 -7.07
C LEU A 263 26.04 7.85 -7.74
N THR A 264 25.98 8.02 -9.06
CA THR A 264 24.73 7.96 -9.83
C THR A 264 24.18 6.54 -9.90
N LEU A 265 25.04 5.53 -10.06
CA LEU A 265 24.64 4.13 -10.00
C LEU A 265 24.14 3.77 -8.59
N PHE A 266 24.85 4.18 -7.54
CA PHE A 266 24.42 3.97 -6.16
C PHE A 266 23.08 4.66 -5.83
N SER A 267 22.84 5.84 -6.39
CA SER A 267 21.55 6.54 -6.26
C SER A 267 20.39 5.74 -6.87
N ILE A 268 20.60 5.14 -8.04
CA ILE A 268 19.60 4.26 -8.68
C ILE A 268 19.35 3.01 -7.84
N GLU A 269 20.39 2.43 -7.23
CA GLU A 269 20.24 1.31 -6.30
C GLU A 269 19.44 1.69 -5.05
N VAL A 270 19.78 2.80 -4.40
CA VAL A 270 19.18 3.22 -3.13
C VAL A 270 17.76 3.78 -3.28
N PHE A 271 17.48 4.53 -4.34
CA PHE A 271 16.18 5.19 -4.53
C PHE A 271 15.27 4.48 -5.53
N GLY A 272 15.83 3.69 -6.45
CA GLY A 272 15.07 2.92 -7.43
C GLY A 272 14.83 1.47 -6.99
N LEU A 273 15.92 0.71 -6.80
CA LEU A 273 15.83 -0.74 -6.58
C LEU A 273 15.53 -1.10 -5.12
N PHE A 274 16.15 -0.42 -4.18
CA PHE A 274 16.04 -0.72 -2.75
C PHE A 274 14.60 -0.62 -2.21
N PRO A 275 13.75 0.36 -2.61
CA PRO A 275 12.33 0.39 -2.25
C PRO A 275 11.52 -0.82 -2.73
N VAL A 276 11.88 -1.39 -3.88
CA VAL A 276 11.26 -2.62 -4.41
C VAL A 276 11.75 -3.83 -3.63
N PHE A 277 13.07 -3.92 -3.41
CA PHE A 277 13.70 -5.00 -2.64
C PHE A 277 13.11 -5.11 -1.23
N ARG A 278 13.05 -4.00 -0.47
CA ARG A 278 12.50 -4.01 0.90
C ARG A 278 11.02 -4.45 0.93
N ARG A 279 10.23 -4.11 -0.10
CA ARG A 279 8.83 -4.56 -0.21
C ARG A 279 8.78 -6.07 -0.39
N HIS A 280 9.65 -6.62 -1.24
CA HIS A 280 9.77 -8.07 -1.42
C HIS A 280 10.21 -8.77 -0.13
N VAL A 281 11.23 -8.26 0.56
CA VAL A 281 11.70 -8.80 1.84
C VAL A 281 10.59 -8.79 2.89
N ARG A 282 9.85 -7.68 3.02
CA ARG A 282 8.72 -7.57 3.97
C ARG A 282 7.61 -8.59 3.69
N HIS A 283 7.29 -8.85 2.42
CA HIS A 283 6.29 -9.86 2.06
C HIS A 283 6.79 -11.29 2.22
N SER A 284 8.08 -11.52 2.03
CA SER A 284 8.67 -12.87 2.12
C SER A 284 8.95 -13.28 3.58
N SER A 285 9.57 -12.41 4.38
CA SER A 285 9.93 -12.74 5.77
C SER A 285 9.90 -11.50 6.67
N TRP A 286 9.22 -11.64 7.81
CA TRP A 286 9.19 -10.60 8.83
C TRP A 286 10.56 -10.40 9.50
N THR A 287 11.25 -11.49 9.81
CA THR A 287 12.59 -11.45 10.42
C THR A 287 13.61 -10.79 9.50
N GLY A 288 13.54 -11.05 8.18
CA GLY A 288 14.40 -10.40 7.19
C GLY A 288 14.18 -8.89 7.13
N HIS A 289 12.92 -8.43 7.23
CA HIS A 289 12.59 -7.01 7.28
C HIS A 289 13.16 -6.32 8.53
N LEU A 290 13.07 -6.97 9.69
CA LEU A 290 13.65 -6.45 10.94
C LEU A 290 15.18 -6.42 10.89
N LEU A 291 15.80 -7.49 10.39
CA LEU A 291 17.26 -7.56 10.22
C LEU A 291 17.75 -6.48 9.24
N LEU A 292 17.05 -6.29 8.12
CA LEU A 292 17.34 -5.23 7.17
C LEU A 292 17.26 -3.84 7.82
N THR A 293 16.21 -3.59 8.61
CA THR A 293 16.06 -2.34 9.37
C THR A 293 17.25 -2.14 10.32
N ALA A 294 17.63 -3.17 11.08
CA ALA A 294 18.76 -3.10 12.00
C ALA A 294 20.07 -2.77 11.26
N LEU A 295 20.36 -3.45 10.14
CA LEU A 295 21.55 -3.19 9.33
C LEU A 295 21.58 -1.75 8.80
N ILE A 296 20.45 -1.23 8.34
CA ILE A 296 20.36 0.15 7.82
C ILE A 296 20.56 1.17 8.94
N VAL A 297 19.96 0.95 10.11
CA VAL A 297 20.11 1.87 11.25
C VAL A 297 21.55 1.88 11.74
N LEU A 298 22.18 0.71 11.89
CA LEU A 298 23.58 0.60 12.28
C LEU A 298 24.52 1.20 11.21
N GLY A 299 24.23 0.98 9.93
CA GLY A 299 24.97 1.55 8.80
C GLY A 299 24.86 3.08 8.72
N ALA A 300 23.65 3.61 8.86
CA ALA A 300 23.40 5.06 8.88
C ALA A 300 24.05 5.73 10.10
N GLY A 301 23.91 5.14 11.29
CA GLY A 301 24.51 5.65 12.51
C GLY A 301 26.04 5.63 12.48
N SER A 302 26.62 4.50 12.04
CA SER A 302 28.08 4.38 11.87
C SER A 302 28.62 5.34 10.82
N GLY A 303 27.99 5.41 9.63
CA GLY A 303 28.37 6.32 8.56
C GLY A 303 28.31 7.80 8.97
N LEU A 304 27.25 8.20 9.68
CA LEU A 304 27.11 9.57 10.15
C LEU A 304 28.17 9.94 11.19
N CYS A 305 28.45 9.06 12.15
CA CYS A 305 29.47 9.33 13.16
C CYS A 305 30.88 9.37 12.55
N VAL A 306 31.19 8.47 11.61
CA VAL A 306 32.47 8.45 10.88
C VAL A 306 32.68 9.72 10.07
N THR A 307 31.64 10.23 9.41
CA THR A 307 31.73 11.47 8.60
C THR A 307 31.91 12.72 9.46
N ILE A 308 31.26 12.79 10.63
CA ILE A 308 31.38 13.94 11.55
C ILE A 308 32.73 13.95 12.29
N THR A 309 33.21 12.79 12.75
CA THR A 309 34.40 12.70 13.61
C THR A 309 35.72 12.63 12.85
N GLY A 310 35.69 12.59 11.52
CA GLY A 310 36.90 12.61 10.68
C GLY A 310 37.54 11.24 10.42
N GLY A 311 36.83 10.15 10.73
CA GLY A 311 37.21 8.78 10.36
C GLY A 311 37.68 7.89 11.52
N GLY A 312 37.36 6.59 11.45
CA GLY A 312 37.87 5.58 12.38
C GLY A 312 36.85 4.52 12.78
N TRP A 313 37.31 3.29 13.00
CA TRP A 313 36.42 2.18 13.36
C TRP A 313 35.71 2.41 14.70
N LYS A 314 36.38 3.04 15.67
CA LYS A 314 35.79 3.38 16.98
C LYS A 314 34.61 4.34 16.83
N ALA A 315 34.74 5.37 16.00
CA ALA A 315 33.65 6.29 15.70
C ALA A 315 32.48 5.56 15.02
N GLY A 316 32.77 4.61 14.12
CA GLY A 316 31.74 3.76 13.51
C GLY A 316 30.95 2.95 14.55
N VAL A 317 31.62 2.33 15.52
CA VAL A 317 30.97 1.57 16.59
C VAL A 317 30.13 2.48 17.50
N ILE A 318 30.68 3.63 17.91
CA ILE A 318 29.95 4.62 18.72
C ILE A 318 28.71 5.11 17.96
N GLY A 319 28.85 5.42 16.68
CA GLY A 319 27.75 5.83 15.81
C GLY A 319 26.67 4.78 15.65
N ALA A 320 27.04 3.51 15.52
CA ALA A 320 26.08 2.41 15.44
C ALA A 320 25.26 2.28 16.73
N ILE A 321 25.91 2.38 17.89
CA ILE A 321 25.24 2.28 19.21
C ILE A 321 24.34 3.51 19.44
N LEU A 322 24.87 4.72 19.27
CA LEU A 322 24.12 5.96 19.48
C LEU A 322 22.97 6.10 18.47
N GLY A 323 23.22 5.79 17.19
CA GLY A 323 22.21 5.82 16.14
C GLY A 323 21.10 4.79 16.38
N GLY A 324 21.46 3.57 16.79
CA GLY A 324 20.51 2.54 17.21
C GLY A 324 19.64 3.01 18.38
N MET A 325 20.28 3.50 19.45
CA MET A 325 19.58 4.01 20.64
C MET A 325 18.64 5.17 20.29
N LEU A 326 19.12 6.16 19.54
CA LEU A 326 18.32 7.30 19.11
C LEU A 326 17.12 6.86 18.28
N THR A 327 17.31 5.91 17.36
CA THR A 327 16.23 5.42 16.49
C THR A 327 15.19 4.64 17.29
N CYS A 328 15.61 3.78 18.22
CA CYS A 328 14.70 3.08 19.12
C CYS A 328 13.89 4.05 19.99
N LEU A 329 14.55 5.07 20.56
CA LEU A 329 13.87 6.10 21.35
C LEU A 329 12.88 6.91 20.48
N ALA A 330 13.29 7.32 19.28
CA ALA A 330 12.44 8.07 18.37
C ALA A 330 11.19 7.25 17.95
N MET A 331 11.36 5.98 17.56
CA MET A 331 10.22 5.10 17.23
C MET A 331 9.32 4.86 18.44
N GLY A 332 9.89 4.65 19.63
CA GLY A 332 9.13 4.45 20.86
C GLY A 332 8.33 5.69 21.26
N ILE A 333 8.98 6.86 21.29
CA ILE A 333 8.36 8.14 21.65
C ILE A 333 7.26 8.51 20.65
N THR A 334 7.52 8.38 19.34
CA THR A 334 6.52 8.70 18.30
C THR A 334 5.33 7.77 18.36
N SER A 335 5.55 6.46 18.56
CA SER A 335 4.46 5.48 18.70
C SER A 335 3.63 5.72 19.97
N TRP A 336 4.29 6.01 21.10
CA TRP A 336 3.62 6.38 22.34
C TRP A 336 2.80 7.66 22.19
N TRP A 337 3.36 8.67 21.52
CA TRP A 337 2.65 9.92 21.27
C TRP A 337 1.43 9.72 20.37
N LEU A 338 1.53 8.92 19.30
CA LEU A 338 0.41 8.60 18.41
C LEU A 338 -0.74 7.88 19.13
N ILE A 339 -0.42 6.97 20.07
CA ILE A 339 -1.42 6.33 20.92
C ILE A 339 -2.09 7.38 21.82
N GLY A 340 -1.32 8.27 22.43
CA GLY A 340 -1.85 9.38 23.22
C GLY A 340 -2.77 10.32 22.43
N LEU A 341 -2.49 10.51 21.14
CA LEU A 341 -3.32 11.33 20.25
C LEU A 341 -4.69 10.70 19.93
N GLN A 342 -4.86 9.39 20.11
CA GLN A 342 -6.15 8.72 19.85
C GLN A 342 -7.27 9.27 20.73
N ARG A 343 -6.96 9.78 21.93
CA ARG A 343 -7.95 10.39 22.84
C ARG A 343 -8.60 11.67 22.27
N TYR A 344 -7.96 12.31 21.31
CA TYR A 344 -8.47 13.53 20.66
C TYR A 344 -9.25 13.24 19.37
N LYS A 345 -9.33 11.96 18.93
CA LYS A 345 -10.07 11.60 17.72
C LYS A 345 -11.57 11.68 17.98
N ASN A 346 -12.25 12.52 17.19
CA ASN A 346 -13.69 12.73 17.26
C ASN A 346 -14.31 12.63 15.86
N GLU A 347 -14.70 11.42 15.46
CA GLU A 347 -15.49 11.15 14.27
C GLU A 347 -16.94 10.92 14.69
N ILE A 348 -17.85 11.76 14.20
CA ILE A 348 -19.29 11.59 14.42
C ILE A 348 -19.85 10.89 13.18
N HIS A 349 -20.50 9.75 13.38
CA HIS A 349 -21.20 9.02 12.36
C HIS A 349 -22.68 9.03 12.68
N GLY A 350 -23.50 9.49 11.75
CA GLY A 350 -24.95 9.42 11.89
C GLY A 350 -25.53 8.32 11.01
N PRO A 351 -26.83 8.03 11.15
CA PRO A 351 -27.58 7.13 10.27
C PRO A 351 -27.85 7.74 8.88
N TRP A 352 -27.09 8.75 8.47
CA TRP A 352 -27.14 9.39 7.16
C TRP A 352 -25.88 9.03 6.40
N ASP A 353 -26.01 8.68 5.13
CA ASP A 353 -24.84 8.46 4.29
C ASP A 353 -24.14 9.81 4.09
N PRO A 354 -22.83 9.93 4.41
CA PRO A 354 -22.08 11.11 4.03
C PRO A 354 -22.15 11.23 2.51
N ALA A 355 -22.69 12.35 2.02
CA ALA A 355 -22.81 12.61 0.60
C ALA A 355 -21.43 12.47 -0.05
N ARG A 356 -21.27 11.46 -0.92
CA ARG A 356 -20.05 11.31 -1.71
C ARG A 356 -20.17 12.30 -2.89
N PRO A 357 -19.32 13.33 -2.97
CA PRO A 357 -19.37 14.25 -4.09
C PRO A 357 -19.11 13.47 -5.39
N ILE A 358 -20.08 13.49 -6.30
CA ILE A 358 -19.91 12.95 -7.65
C ILE A 358 -19.13 14.00 -8.43
N ILE A 359 -17.81 13.86 -8.43
CA ILE A 359 -16.95 14.68 -9.28
C ILE A 359 -17.16 14.21 -10.72
N ARG A 360 -18.06 14.86 -11.44
CA ARG A 360 -18.18 14.69 -12.90
C ARG A 360 -16.89 15.22 -13.51
N ARG A 361 -16.05 14.32 -14.04
CA ARG A 361 -14.75 14.66 -14.65
C ARG A 361 -14.86 15.28 -16.05
N HIS A 362 -16.05 15.59 -16.54
CA HIS A 362 -16.27 16.10 -17.89
C HIS A 362 -17.43 17.09 -17.87
N TRP A 363 -17.11 18.37 -18.05
CA TRP A 363 -18.03 19.35 -18.60
C TRP A 363 -17.51 19.57 -20.02
N ASP A 364 -18.28 19.14 -21.01
CA ASP A 364 -18.04 19.50 -22.42
C ASP A 364 -18.33 20.99 -22.64
#